data_AF-A0A7Y5HEY0-F1
#
_entry.id   AF-A0A7Y5HEY0-F1
#
_cell.length_a   1.000
_cell.length_b   1.000
_cell.length_c   1.000
_cell.angle_alpha   90.00
_cell.angle_beta   90.00
_cell.angle_gamma   90.00
#
_symmetry.space_group_name_H-M   'P 1'
#
loop_
_entity.id
_entity.type
_entity.pdbx_description
1 polymer ?
#
loop_
_entity_poly.entity_id
_entity_poly.type
_entity_poly.pdbx_seq_one_letter_code
_entity_poly.pdbx_strand_id
1 'polypeptide(L)'
;MPRRTRRDEPGAWHHVFNRGIARRTLFETARDIRMFLAALAWRVHAGDIEIHAYAILTTHFHLLVRSPRGRLSPAMQRSMDAYARWFNRSRERDGPVFKGRFENRIVDSDAYWDSVLRYIDRNPVGAGLAPCPTLYPHGSAWHYARAGGPRWLTRSEVEDHVRPPWEKEFRPSHYARFCELEPSPGAAWVVGRRVGDGSPGRPDPLDFLLEAAPPAVEEWMVLCARRADGTLPGVPVVSPDTVSSIVRSGPMGPAPEPVPERRNHPQRQEVLLAGLLRKGCGLRLAEIGRHLGVSTPTANARVAAYARLLLEEGGFRGTAARILREALFRDHSPLPRKS
;
A
#
# COMPACT_ATOMS: atom_id res chain seq x y z
N MET A 1 0.97 -25.37 9.20
CA MET A 1 -0.31 -25.70 9.87
C MET A 1 -1.39 -26.00 8.82
N PRO A 2 -2.18 -27.07 8.99
CA PRO A 2 -3.33 -27.36 8.13
C PRO A 2 -4.35 -26.21 8.25
N ARG A 3 -4.91 -25.81 7.11
CA ARG A 3 -5.71 -24.60 6.98
C ARG A 3 -7.18 -24.91 7.17
N ARG A 4 -7.88 -24.06 7.92
CA ARG A 4 -9.35 -24.10 7.98
C ARG A 4 -9.94 -23.73 6.61
N THR A 5 -10.82 -24.58 6.09
CA THR A 5 -11.55 -24.31 4.83
C THR A 5 -12.42 -23.07 5.01
N ARG A 6 -12.46 -22.20 3.99
CA ARG A 6 -13.40 -21.07 4.00
C ARG A 6 -14.81 -21.62 3.84
N ARG A 7 -15.75 -21.12 4.65
CA ARG A 7 -17.17 -21.38 4.43
C ARG A 7 -17.62 -20.51 3.25
N ASP A 8 -18.15 -21.17 2.23
CA ASP A 8 -18.54 -20.60 0.93
C ASP A 8 -19.63 -21.53 0.35
N GLU A 9 -20.79 -21.50 0.99
CA GLU A 9 -21.96 -22.28 0.57
C GLU A 9 -22.62 -21.61 -0.64
N PRO A 10 -23.30 -22.35 -1.53
CA PRO A 10 -24.05 -21.77 -2.63
C PRO A 10 -25.02 -20.68 -2.16
N GLY A 11 -24.92 -19.48 -2.74
CA GLY A 11 -25.70 -18.31 -2.38
C GLY A 11 -25.14 -17.47 -1.23
N ALA A 12 -24.03 -17.87 -0.62
CA ALA A 12 -23.44 -17.13 0.51
C ALA A 12 -22.96 -15.74 0.09
N TRP A 13 -23.17 -14.77 0.99
CA TRP A 13 -22.69 -13.41 0.85
C TRP A 13 -21.38 -13.20 1.60
N HIS A 14 -20.51 -12.40 1.00
CA HIS A 14 -19.17 -12.15 1.50
C HIS A 14 -18.78 -10.69 1.34
N HIS A 15 -18.25 -10.12 2.43
CA HIS A 15 -17.35 -8.97 2.35
C HIS A 15 -15.97 -9.50 2.03
N VAL A 16 -15.42 -9.12 0.88
CA VAL A 16 -14.13 -9.59 0.39
C VAL A 16 -13.18 -8.41 0.27
N PHE A 17 -11.96 -8.57 0.78
CA PHE A 17 -10.96 -7.51 0.71
C PHE A 17 -9.54 -8.06 0.67
N ASN A 18 -8.63 -7.25 0.15
CA ASN A 18 -7.20 -7.49 0.21
C ASN A 18 -6.45 -6.18 -0.01
N ARG A 19 -5.16 -6.17 0.31
CA ARG A 19 -4.28 -5.02 0.15
C ARG A 19 -2.95 -5.39 -0.49
N GLY A 20 -2.25 -4.38 -0.98
CA GLY A 20 -0.89 -4.49 -1.46
C GLY A 20 0.04 -5.01 -0.36
N ILE A 21 1.04 -5.79 -0.77
CA ILE A 21 2.10 -6.21 0.15
C ILE A 21 2.78 -4.99 0.77
N ALA A 22 3.05 -5.04 2.07
CA ALA A 22 3.66 -3.93 2.81
C ALA A 22 2.93 -2.58 2.64
N ARG A 23 1.58 -2.60 2.51
CA ARG A 23 0.73 -1.41 2.29
C ARG A 23 1.09 -0.60 1.04
N ARG A 24 1.83 -1.20 0.10
CA ARG A 24 2.19 -0.55 -1.17
C ARG A 24 0.95 -0.23 -2.00
N THR A 25 1.10 0.78 -2.84
CA THR A 25 0.15 1.06 -3.91
C THR A 25 -0.02 -0.19 -4.76
N LEU A 26 -1.25 -0.67 -4.80
CA LEU A 26 -1.70 -1.83 -5.54
C LEU A 26 -2.19 -1.41 -6.92
N PHE A 27 -2.86 -0.26 -7.01
CA PHE A 27 -3.43 0.30 -8.23
C PHE A 27 -2.83 1.69 -8.47
N GLU A 28 -1.78 1.75 -9.29
CA GLU A 28 -1.01 2.98 -9.53
C GLU A 28 -1.68 3.92 -10.54
N THR A 29 -2.52 3.36 -11.43
CA THR A 29 -3.19 4.07 -12.51
C THR A 29 -4.63 3.59 -12.68
N ALA A 30 -5.46 4.38 -13.35
CA ALA A 30 -6.80 3.95 -13.76
C ALA A 30 -6.77 2.69 -14.66
N ARG A 31 -5.68 2.43 -15.39
CA ARG A 31 -5.51 1.21 -16.18
C ARG A 31 -5.42 -0.02 -15.28
N ASP A 32 -4.71 0.07 -14.16
CA ASP A 32 -4.60 -1.01 -13.18
C ASP A 32 -5.97 -1.41 -12.65
N ILE A 33 -6.78 -0.42 -12.26
CA ILE A 33 -8.15 -0.62 -11.77
C ILE A 33 -8.99 -1.29 -12.85
N ARG A 34 -8.94 -0.81 -14.10
CA ARG A 34 -9.67 -1.44 -15.22
C ARG A 34 -9.25 -2.89 -15.44
N MET A 35 -7.97 -3.20 -15.35
CA MET A 35 -7.48 -4.57 -15.54
C MET A 35 -7.95 -5.52 -14.44
N PHE A 36 -7.98 -5.06 -13.19
CA PHE A 36 -8.51 -5.85 -12.09
C PHE A 36 -10.02 -6.04 -12.17
N LEU A 37 -10.78 -4.98 -12.48
CA LEU A 37 -12.22 -5.06 -12.71
C LEU A 37 -12.55 -5.98 -13.89
N ALA A 38 -11.77 -5.96 -14.97
CA ALA A 38 -11.93 -6.89 -16.08
C ALA A 38 -11.70 -8.35 -15.64
N ALA A 39 -10.68 -8.62 -14.83
CA ALA A 39 -10.42 -9.96 -14.30
C ALA A 39 -11.59 -10.48 -13.44
N LEU A 40 -12.19 -9.60 -12.63
CA LEU A 40 -13.40 -9.89 -11.85
C LEU A 40 -14.62 -10.11 -12.76
N ALA A 41 -14.83 -9.25 -13.76
CA ALA A 41 -15.93 -9.35 -14.71
C ALA A 41 -15.94 -10.70 -15.45
N TRP A 42 -14.77 -11.22 -15.80
CA TRP A 42 -14.64 -12.57 -16.37
C TRP A 42 -15.14 -13.67 -15.44
N ARG A 43 -15.04 -13.49 -14.12
CA ARG A 43 -15.56 -14.46 -13.13
C ARG A 43 -17.05 -14.30 -12.92
N VAL A 44 -17.56 -13.07 -13.00
CA VAL A 44 -19.01 -12.82 -13.01
C VAL A 44 -19.65 -13.46 -14.22
N HIS A 45 -19.10 -13.25 -15.42
CA HIS A 45 -19.63 -13.85 -16.64
C HIS A 45 -19.55 -15.39 -16.63
N ALA A 46 -18.55 -15.97 -15.98
CA ALA A 46 -18.46 -17.42 -15.78
C ALA A 46 -19.49 -17.99 -14.78
N GLY A 47 -20.27 -17.14 -14.11
CA GLY A 47 -21.20 -17.51 -13.05
C GLY A 47 -20.49 -18.03 -11.79
N ASP A 48 -19.22 -17.66 -11.59
CA ASP A 48 -18.48 -18.05 -10.39
C ASP A 48 -18.88 -17.18 -9.18
N ILE A 49 -19.15 -15.89 -9.40
CA ILE A 49 -19.48 -14.87 -8.38
C ILE A 49 -20.42 -13.80 -8.95
N GLU A 50 -21.10 -13.07 -8.09
CA GLU A 50 -21.83 -11.85 -8.40
C GLU A 50 -21.26 -10.71 -7.55
N ILE A 51 -21.02 -9.55 -8.16
CA ILE A 51 -20.51 -8.37 -7.45
C ILE A 51 -21.64 -7.36 -7.35
N HIS A 52 -21.94 -6.96 -6.13
CA HIS A 52 -23.05 -6.06 -5.80
C HIS A 52 -22.57 -4.66 -5.43
N ALA A 53 -21.41 -4.57 -4.78
CA ALA A 53 -20.75 -3.31 -4.51
C ALA A 53 -19.22 -3.49 -4.52
N TYR A 54 -18.51 -2.42 -4.84
CA TYR A 54 -17.05 -2.42 -4.82
C TYR A 54 -16.48 -1.03 -4.59
N ALA A 55 -15.30 -0.98 -4.00
CA ALA A 55 -14.43 0.19 -3.99
C ALA A 55 -13.00 -0.27 -4.23
N ILE A 56 -12.40 0.18 -5.33
CA ILE A 56 -10.99 -0.07 -5.64
C ILE A 56 -10.20 1.19 -5.25
N LEU A 57 -9.41 1.11 -4.19
CA LEU A 57 -8.57 2.20 -3.70
C LEU A 57 -7.16 2.10 -4.27
N THR A 58 -6.24 2.98 -3.86
CA THR A 58 -4.84 2.93 -4.29
C THR A 58 -4.09 1.73 -3.73
N THR A 59 -4.27 1.39 -2.45
CA THR A 59 -3.49 0.34 -1.75
C THR A 59 -4.26 -0.95 -1.50
N HIS A 60 -5.57 -0.96 -1.69
CA HIS A 60 -6.44 -2.08 -1.35
C HIS A 60 -7.77 -2.02 -2.09
N PHE A 61 -8.59 -3.06 -1.94
CA PHE A 61 -9.94 -3.10 -2.50
C PHE A 61 -10.91 -3.73 -1.50
N HIS A 62 -12.18 -3.37 -1.63
CA HIS A 62 -13.30 -4.02 -0.95
C HIS A 62 -14.41 -4.36 -1.94
N LEU A 63 -14.99 -5.55 -1.80
CA LEU A 63 -16.09 -6.06 -2.63
C LEU A 63 -17.20 -6.61 -1.72
N LEU A 64 -18.45 -6.41 -2.12
CA LEU A 64 -19.61 -7.15 -1.63
C LEU A 64 -19.98 -8.18 -2.71
N VAL A 65 -19.80 -9.46 -2.37
CA VAL A 65 -19.88 -10.56 -3.31
C VAL A 65 -20.92 -11.57 -2.86
N ARG A 66 -21.78 -12.01 -3.76
CA ARG A 66 -22.57 -13.23 -3.60
C ARG A 66 -21.90 -14.35 -4.38
N SER A 67 -21.85 -15.56 -3.81
CA SER A 67 -21.19 -16.74 -4.39
C SER A 67 -22.25 -17.77 -4.78
N PRO A 68 -22.83 -17.73 -6.01
CA PRO A 68 -24.02 -18.51 -6.32
C PRO A 68 -23.79 -20.03 -6.25
N ARG A 69 -22.55 -20.46 -6.51
CA ARG A 69 -22.15 -21.87 -6.61
C ARG A 69 -21.08 -22.28 -5.60
N GLY A 70 -20.77 -21.45 -4.60
CA GLY A 70 -19.67 -21.73 -3.66
C GLY A 70 -18.29 -21.71 -4.33
N ARG A 71 -18.05 -20.72 -5.21
CA ARG A 71 -16.83 -20.63 -6.05
C ARG A 71 -16.05 -19.35 -5.81
N LEU A 72 -16.21 -18.73 -4.64
CA LEU A 72 -15.51 -17.51 -4.26
C LEU A 72 -13.99 -17.69 -4.30
N SER A 73 -13.49 -18.76 -3.68
CA SER A 73 -12.03 -18.96 -3.56
C SER A 73 -11.35 -19.11 -4.94
N PRO A 74 -11.82 -19.98 -5.85
CA PRO A 74 -11.30 -20.04 -7.21
C PRO A 74 -11.48 -18.75 -8.02
N ALA A 75 -12.61 -18.04 -7.86
CA ALA A 75 -12.87 -16.79 -8.56
C ALA A 75 -11.87 -15.69 -8.16
N MET A 76 -11.69 -15.49 -6.85
CA MET A 76 -10.77 -14.49 -6.32
C MET A 76 -9.33 -14.83 -6.63
N GLN A 77 -8.93 -16.11 -6.50
CA GLN A 77 -7.59 -16.57 -6.88
C GLN A 77 -7.30 -16.24 -8.34
N ARG A 78 -8.18 -16.65 -9.27
CA ARG A 78 -7.97 -16.40 -10.70
C ARG A 78 -7.92 -14.91 -11.04
N SER A 79 -8.77 -14.10 -10.41
CA SER A 79 -8.82 -12.66 -10.65
C SER A 79 -7.56 -11.95 -10.15
N MET A 80 -7.16 -12.25 -8.91
CA MET A 80 -5.95 -11.69 -8.31
C MET A 80 -4.68 -12.16 -9.05
N ASP A 81 -4.59 -13.45 -9.41
CA ASP A 81 -3.44 -13.98 -10.13
C ASP A 81 -3.33 -13.38 -11.54
N ALA A 82 -4.47 -13.20 -12.23
CA ALA A 82 -4.49 -12.55 -13.54
C ALA A 82 -3.98 -11.11 -13.45
N TYR A 83 -4.45 -10.36 -12.45
CA TYR A 83 -3.97 -9.00 -12.20
C TYR A 83 -2.49 -8.97 -11.81
N ALA A 84 -2.05 -9.78 -10.84
CA ALA A 84 -0.66 -9.80 -10.40
C ALA A 84 0.30 -10.14 -11.54
N ARG A 85 -0.06 -11.14 -12.37
CA ARG A 85 0.73 -11.50 -13.56
C ARG A 85 0.79 -10.37 -14.58
N TRP A 86 -0.33 -9.68 -14.83
CA TRP A 86 -0.35 -8.53 -15.73
C TRP A 86 0.46 -7.36 -15.17
N PHE A 87 0.27 -7.02 -13.89
CA PHE A 87 0.97 -5.95 -13.18
C PHE A 87 2.49 -6.17 -13.26
N ASN A 88 2.94 -7.36 -12.88
CA ASN A 88 4.35 -7.75 -12.91
C ASN A 88 4.94 -7.65 -14.32
N ARG A 89 4.30 -8.26 -15.33
CA ARG A 89 4.77 -8.16 -16.73
C ARG A 89 4.80 -6.72 -17.25
N SER A 90 3.79 -5.91 -16.92
CA SER A 90 3.69 -4.52 -17.40
C SER A 90 4.76 -3.59 -16.82
N ARG A 91 5.42 -4.02 -15.75
CA ARG A 91 6.41 -3.23 -14.99
C ARG A 91 7.78 -3.90 -14.95
N GLU A 92 7.96 -5.00 -15.68
CA GLU A 92 9.17 -5.83 -15.64
C GLU A 92 9.54 -6.22 -14.21
N ARG A 93 8.52 -6.52 -13.39
CA ARG A 93 8.65 -6.92 -11.98
C ARG A 93 8.41 -8.40 -11.80
N ASP A 94 8.94 -8.94 -10.72
CA ASP A 94 8.55 -10.24 -10.19
C ASP A 94 8.03 -10.15 -8.74
N GLY A 95 7.60 -11.28 -8.19
CA GLY A 95 7.18 -11.38 -6.80
C GLY A 95 5.69 -11.04 -6.52
N PRO A 96 5.30 -11.11 -5.24
CA PRO A 96 3.90 -10.94 -4.82
C PRO A 96 3.46 -9.47 -4.88
N VAL A 97 2.28 -9.25 -5.46
CA VAL A 97 1.64 -7.92 -5.54
C VAL A 97 0.71 -7.69 -4.33
N PHE A 98 -0.05 -8.71 -3.96
CA PHE A 98 -0.95 -8.68 -2.79
C PHE A 98 -0.23 -9.15 -1.53
N LYS A 99 -0.69 -8.71 -0.36
CA LYS A 99 -0.20 -9.14 0.97
C LYS A 99 -0.31 -10.67 1.16
N GLY A 100 -1.24 -11.30 0.45
CA GLY A 100 -1.45 -12.74 0.46
C GLY A 100 -2.76 -13.08 -0.23
N ARG A 101 -3.40 -14.17 0.22
CA ARG A 101 -4.76 -14.52 -0.23
C ARG A 101 -5.75 -13.45 0.21
N PHE A 102 -6.85 -13.29 -0.52
CA PHE A 102 -7.95 -12.45 -0.07
C PHE A 102 -8.46 -12.88 1.31
N GLU A 103 -8.90 -11.89 2.06
CA GLU A 103 -9.64 -12.04 3.30
C GLU A 103 -11.14 -11.92 3.01
N ASN A 104 -11.95 -12.62 3.80
CA ASN A 104 -13.39 -12.50 3.68
C ASN A 104 -14.11 -12.64 5.02
N ARG A 105 -15.29 -12.04 5.11
CA ARG A 105 -16.28 -12.23 6.17
C ARG A 105 -17.61 -12.64 5.56
N ILE A 106 -18.24 -13.67 6.11
CA ILE A 106 -19.60 -14.07 5.72
C ILE A 106 -20.55 -12.96 6.16
N VAL A 107 -21.44 -12.55 5.27
CA VAL A 107 -22.53 -11.62 5.54
C VAL A 107 -23.80 -12.45 5.71
N ASP A 108 -24.28 -12.54 6.95
CA ASP A 108 -25.33 -13.47 7.40
C ASP A 108 -26.59 -12.76 7.92
N SER A 109 -26.66 -11.44 7.80
CA SER A 109 -27.83 -10.64 8.19
C SER A 109 -27.95 -9.38 7.34
N ASP A 110 -29.19 -8.92 7.14
CA ASP A 110 -29.48 -7.71 6.37
C ASP A 110 -28.85 -6.46 7.00
N ALA A 111 -28.84 -6.37 8.33
CA ALA A 111 -28.19 -5.29 9.05
C ALA A 111 -26.68 -5.24 8.80
N TYR A 112 -26.02 -6.40 8.74
CA TYR A 112 -24.59 -6.46 8.43
C TYR A 112 -24.34 -6.20 6.94
N TRP A 113 -25.23 -6.68 6.06
CA TRP A 113 -25.18 -6.38 4.63
C TRP A 113 -25.23 -4.88 4.35
N ASP A 114 -26.17 -4.16 4.97
CA ASP A 114 -26.30 -2.70 4.89
C ASP A 114 -25.03 -1.99 5.37
N SER A 115 -24.50 -2.44 6.52
CA SER A 115 -23.28 -1.90 7.11
C SER A 115 -22.06 -2.08 6.20
N VAL A 116 -21.93 -3.24 5.55
CA VAL A 116 -20.84 -3.52 4.60
C VAL A 116 -20.98 -2.69 3.34
N LEU A 117 -22.18 -2.56 2.78
CA LEU A 117 -22.44 -1.73 1.61
C LEU A 117 -21.99 -0.29 1.85
N ARG A 118 -22.46 0.32 2.95
CA ARG A 118 -22.05 1.68 3.36
C ARG A 118 -20.56 1.79 3.58
N TYR A 119 -19.96 0.81 4.24
CA TYR A 119 -18.53 0.81 4.53
C TYR A 119 -17.70 0.81 3.23
N ILE A 120 -18.06 -0.03 2.27
CA ILE A 120 -17.38 -0.10 0.97
C ILE A 120 -17.42 1.26 0.27
N ASP A 121 -18.61 1.87 0.18
CA ASP A 121 -18.82 3.13 -0.51
C ASP A 121 -18.12 4.32 0.17
N ARG A 122 -18.03 4.31 1.51
CA ARG A 122 -17.38 5.38 2.28
C ARG A 122 -15.86 5.23 2.37
N ASN A 123 -15.31 4.07 2.01
CA ASN A 123 -13.88 3.81 2.11
C ASN A 123 -13.03 4.80 1.29
N PRO A 124 -13.37 5.13 0.02
CA PRO A 124 -12.68 6.18 -0.74
C PRO A 124 -12.72 7.56 -0.07
N VAL A 125 -13.81 7.91 0.63
CA VAL A 125 -13.95 9.17 1.37
C VAL A 125 -13.04 9.17 2.59
N GLY A 126 -13.05 8.08 3.37
CA GLY A 126 -12.16 7.91 4.51
C GLY A 126 -10.66 7.90 4.13
N ALA A 127 -10.34 7.50 2.89
CA ALA A 127 -9.00 7.56 2.33
C ALA A 127 -8.65 8.92 1.66
N GLY A 128 -9.54 9.90 1.69
CA GLY A 128 -9.34 11.22 1.09
C GLY A 128 -9.32 11.24 -0.45
N LEU A 129 -9.81 10.19 -1.11
CA LEU A 129 -9.80 10.06 -2.58
C LEU A 129 -10.98 10.75 -3.26
N ALA A 130 -12.06 11.03 -2.52
CA ALA A 130 -13.22 11.75 -3.03
C ALA A 130 -13.97 12.44 -1.88
N PRO A 131 -14.67 13.56 -2.14
CA PRO A 131 -15.43 14.28 -1.11
C PRO A 131 -16.70 13.52 -0.67
N CYS A 132 -17.26 12.65 -1.52
CA CYS A 132 -18.37 11.78 -1.18
C CYS A 132 -18.37 10.51 -2.05
N PRO A 133 -19.09 9.43 -1.66
CA PRO A 133 -19.02 8.13 -2.35
C PRO A 133 -19.41 8.20 -3.83
N THR A 134 -20.44 8.98 -4.17
CA THR A 134 -21.03 9.06 -5.52
C THR A 134 -20.13 9.79 -6.53
N LEU A 135 -19.07 10.43 -6.05
CA LEU A 135 -18.07 11.13 -6.85
C LEU A 135 -16.77 10.35 -7.03
N TYR A 136 -16.65 9.14 -6.49
CA TYR A 136 -15.47 8.30 -6.68
C TYR A 136 -15.61 7.34 -7.89
N PRO A 137 -14.92 7.57 -9.03
CA PRO A 137 -15.15 6.84 -10.29
C PRO A 137 -14.71 5.37 -10.27
N HIS A 138 -14.06 4.91 -9.20
CA HIS A 138 -13.59 3.53 -9.05
C HIS A 138 -14.33 2.77 -7.95
N GLY A 139 -15.52 3.25 -7.59
CA GLY A 139 -16.45 2.56 -6.70
C GLY A 139 -17.85 2.41 -7.31
N SER A 140 -18.62 1.44 -6.82
CA SER A 140 -19.99 1.16 -7.27
C SER A 140 -20.95 2.30 -7.02
N ALA A 141 -20.77 3.09 -5.94
CA ALA A 141 -21.59 4.27 -5.66
C ALA A 141 -21.68 5.26 -6.84
N TRP A 142 -20.60 5.40 -7.62
CA TRP A 142 -20.58 6.25 -8.81
C TRP A 142 -21.56 5.78 -9.89
N HIS A 143 -21.73 4.47 -10.02
CA HIS A 143 -22.64 3.83 -10.97
C HIS A 143 -24.11 3.96 -10.54
N TYR A 144 -24.40 3.64 -9.27
CA TYR A 144 -25.74 3.76 -8.72
C TYR A 144 -26.27 5.20 -8.79
N ALA A 145 -25.42 6.19 -8.48
CA ALA A 145 -25.77 7.61 -8.58
C ALA A 145 -25.98 8.13 -10.01
N ARG A 146 -25.75 7.31 -11.04
CA ARG A 146 -25.96 7.65 -12.46
C ARG A 146 -26.96 6.72 -13.15
N ALA A 147 -27.62 5.84 -12.39
CA ALA A 147 -28.47 4.76 -12.90
C ALA A 147 -27.79 3.89 -13.98
N GLY A 148 -26.47 3.87 -14.05
CA GLY A 148 -25.72 3.26 -15.15
C GLY A 148 -24.45 2.59 -14.65
N GLY A 149 -23.98 1.57 -15.35
CA GLY A 149 -22.74 0.92 -14.95
C GLY A 149 -22.38 -0.27 -15.81
N PRO A 150 -21.25 -0.92 -15.52
CA PRO A 150 -20.85 -2.11 -16.22
C PRO A 150 -21.91 -3.20 -16.07
N ARG A 151 -22.19 -3.92 -17.15
CA ARG A 151 -23.16 -5.03 -17.17
C ARG A 151 -22.83 -6.18 -16.20
N TRP A 152 -21.58 -6.27 -15.75
CA TRP A 152 -21.13 -7.28 -14.80
C TRP A 152 -21.39 -6.89 -13.33
N LEU A 153 -21.80 -5.65 -13.05
CA LEU A 153 -22.24 -5.27 -11.71
C LEU A 153 -23.70 -5.71 -11.54
N THR A 154 -23.94 -6.65 -10.63
CA THR A 154 -25.30 -7.07 -10.26
C THR A 154 -25.89 -5.99 -9.37
N ARG A 155 -26.97 -5.34 -9.83
CA ARG A 155 -27.51 -4.13 -9.21
C ARG A 155 -28.86 -4.33 -8.53
N SER A 156 -29.63 -5.33 -8.96
CA SER A 156 -31.02 -5.55 -8.55
C SER A 156 -31.21 -5.54 -7.04
N GLU A 157 -30.43 -6.33 -6.31
CA GLU A 157 -30.56 -6.46 -4.86
C GLU A 157 -30.25 -5.15 -4.13
N VAL A 158 -29.29 -4.39 -4.63
CA VAL A 158 -28.92 -3.11 -4.04
C VAL A 158 -29.95 -2.04 -4.36
N GLU A 159 -30.43 -2.00 -5.59
CA GLU A 159 -31.48 -1.09 -6.05
C GLU A 159 -32.78 -1.32 -5.30
N ASP A 160 -33.18 -2.57 -5.13
CA ASP A 160 -34.37 -2.95 -4.36
C ASP A 160 -34.22 -2.61 -2.87
N HIS A 161 -33.02 -2.75 -2.30
CA HIS A 161 -32.75 -2.41 -0.89
C HIS A 161 -32.83 -0.91 -0.60
N VAL A 162 -32.28 -0.05 -1.48
CA VAL A 162 -32.26 1.40 -1.24
C VAL A 162 -33.52 2.11 -1.73
N ARG A 163 -34.30 1.48 -2.61
CA ARG A 163 -35.57 2.03 -3.12
C ARG A 163 -36.61 2.02 -1.99
N PRO A 164 -37.35 3.13 -1.78
CA PRO A 164 -38.47 3.13 -0.85
C PRO A 164 -39.53 2.08 -1.21
N PRO A 165 -40.13 1.37 -0.23
CA PRO A 165 -41.06 0.27 -0.51
C PRO A 165 -42.29 0.65 -1.35
N TRP A 166 -42.67 1.93 -1.36
CA TRP A 166 -43.81 2.45 -2.13
C TRP A 166 -43.46 2.89 -3.55
N GLU A 167 -42.18 2.91 -3.94
CA GLU A 167 -41.76 3.25 -5.31
C GLU A 167 -41.56 1.98 -6.15
N LYS A 168 -41.99 2.01 -7.41
CA LYS A 168 -41.87 0.87 -8.33
C LYS A 168 -40.51 0.75 -9.00
N GLU A 169 -39.79 1.86 -9.14
CA GLU A 169 -38.54 1.91 -9.91
C GLU A 169 -37.43 2.56 -9.08
N PHE A 170 -36.21 2.08 -9.26
CA PHE A 170 -35.03 2.69 -8.67
C PHE A 170 -34.70 4.02 -9.35
N ARG A 171 -34.31 5.02 -8.55
CA ARG A 171 -33.82 6.32 -9.01
C ARG A 171 -32.46 6.61 -8.38
N PRO A 172 -31.52 7.25 -9.11
CA PRO A 172 -30.22 7.64 -8.55
C PRO A 172 -30.26 8.38 -7.22
N SER A 173 -31.30 9.19 -6.99
CA SER A 173 -31.53 9.93 -5.75
C SER A 173 -31.73 9.01 -4.53
N HIS A 174 -32.26 7.80 -4.71
CA HIS A 174 -32.39 6.81 -3.63
C HIS A 174 -31.03 6.41 -3.09
N TYR A 175 -30.08 6.17 -3.99
CA TYR A 175 -28.70 5.82 -3.60
C TYR A 175 -27.94 7.02 -3.03
N ALA A 176 -28.12 8.22 -3.58
CA ALA A 176 -27.50 9.43 -3.03
C ALA A 176 -27.91 9.66 -1.57
N ARG A 177 -29.22 9.58 -1.28
CA ARG A 177 -29.75 9.66 0.09
C ARG A 177 -29.21 8.54 0.98
N PHE A 178 -29.10 7.32 0.44
CA PHE A 178 -28.48 6.22 1.15
C PHE A 178 -27.04 6.55 1.57
N CYS A 179 -26.21 7.11 0.68
CA CYS A 179 -24.84 7.49 0.98
C CYS A 179 -24.69 8.63 2.01
N GLU A 180 -25.65 9.56 2.06
CA GLU A 180 -25.67 10.69 3.02
C GLU A 180 -25.95 10.25 4.46
N LEU A 181 -26.60 9.10 4.65
CA LEU A 181 -26.89 8.58 5.98
C LEU A 181 -25.60 8.00 6.60
N GLU A 182 -25.19 8.59 7.73
CA GLU A 182 -24.11 8.05 8.55
C GLU A 182 -24.49 6.66 9.10
N PRO A 183 -23.61 5.66 9.01
CA PRO A 183 -23.84 4.39 9.68
C PRO A 183 -23.93 4.63 11.20
N SER A 184 -24.78 3.87 11.88
CA SER A 184 -24.84 3.95 13.34
C SER A 184 -23.45 3.63 13.95
N PRO A 185 -23.08 4.22 15.10
CA PRO A 185 -21.80 3.91 15.75
C PRO A 185 -21.58 2.41 15.98
N GLY A 186 -22.65 1.66 16.28
CA GLY A 186 -22.61 0.21 16.42
C GLY A 186 -22.30 -0.52 15.10
N ALA A 187 -22.93 -0.11 13.98
CA ALA A 187 -22.66 -0.66 12.66
C ALA A 187 -21.21 -0.41 12.22
N ALA A 188 -20.72 0.81 12.39
CA ALA A 188 -19.33 1.18 12.09
C ALA A 188 -18.33 0.36 12.94
N TRP A 189 -18.62 0.19 14.23
CA TRP A 189 -17.80 -0.61 15.13
C TRP A 189 -17.74 -2.10 14.73
N VAL A 190 -18.88 -2.68 14.37
CA VAL A 190 -18.97 -4.10 13.95
C VAL A 190 -18.15 -4.34 12.69
N VAL A 191 -18.26 -3.48 11.69
CA VAL A 191 -17.48 -3.61 10.45
C VAL A 191 -16.00 -3.40 10.72
N GLY A 192 -15.60 -2.35 11.45
CA GLY A 192 -14.20 -2.08 11.78
C GLY A 192 -13.52 -3.24 12.52
N ARG A 193 -14.20 -3.85 13.48
CA ARG A 193 -13.67 -5.02 14.21
C ARG A 193 -13.56 -6.27 13.34
N ARG A 194 -14.48 -6.46 12.40
CA ARG A 194 -14.48 -7.61 11.48
C ARG A 194 -13.45 -7.46 10.36
N VAL A 195 -13.08 -6.25 9.97
CA VAL A 195 -12.06 -6.01 8.93
C VAL A 195 -10.62 -6.12 9.46
N GLY A 196 -10.39 -6.08 10.78
CA GLY A 196 -9.06 -6.06 11.43
C GLY A 196 -7.96 -6.82 10.68
N ASP A 197 -7.06 -6.11 10.00
CA ASP A 197 -5.89 -5.46 10.62
C ASP A 197 -5.75 -3.94 10.38
N GLY A 198 -6.38 -3.16 11.25
CA GLY A 198 -6.19 -1.72 11.35
C GLY A 198 -6.98 -1.14 12.50
N SER A 199 -6.47 -1.29 13.74
CA SER A 199 -6.98 -0.50 14.86
C SER A 199 -6.85 0.99 14.54
N PRO A 200 -7.87 1.84 14.74
CA PRO A 200 -7.62 3.25 14.98
C PRO A 200 -6.89 3.32 16.33
N GLY A 201 -5.58 3.63 16.31
CA GLY A 201 -4.79 3.81 17.54
C GLY A 201 -3.46 3.08 17.62
N ARG A 202 -3.03 2.34 16.59
CA ARG A 202 -1.59 2.09 16.41
C ARG A 202 -1.13 2.78 15.13
N PRO A 203 -0.50 3.97 15.22
CA PRO A 203 0.12 4.56 14.05
C PRO A 203 1.09 3.55 13.44
N ASP A 204 1.05 3.40 12.12
CA ASP A 204 2.13 2.76 11.40
C ASP A 204 3.41 3.51 11.80
N PRO A 205 4.51 2.84 12.18
CA PRO A 205 5.80 3.51 12.36
C PRO A 205 6.23 4.37 11.14
N LEU A 206 5.58 4.16 9.98
CA LEU A 206 5.72 4.97 8.77
C LEU A 206 4.75 6.17 8.66
N ASP A 207 3.63 6.19 9.39
CA ASP A 207 2.68 7.33 9.38
C ASP A 207 3.33 8.58 9.97
N PHE A 208 4.18 8.41 10.99
CA PHE A 208 4.99 9.50 11.55
C PHE A 208 6.06 10.07 10.60
N LEU A 209 6.38 9.38 9.50
CA LEU A 209 7.33 9.88 8.50
C LEU A 209 6.63 10.68 7.39
N LEU A 210 5.34 10.45 7.15
CA LEU A 210 4.58 11.15 6.11
C LEU A 210 4.30 12.61 6.50
N GLU A 211 4.10 12.88 7.79
CA GLU A 211 3.81 14.25 8.26
C GLU A 211 5.05 15.15 8.37
N ALA A 212 6.27 14.60 8.20
CA ALA A 212 7.53 15.34 8.40
C ALA A 212 8.54 15.23 7.24
N ALA A 213 8.18 14.63 6.10
CA ALA A 213 9.11 14.37 5.00
C ALA A 213 9.11 15.49 3.94
N PRO A 214 10.28 16.07 3.58
CA PRO A 214 10.37 17.03 2.48
C PRO A 214 9.99 16.40 1.12
N PRO A 215 9.53 17.20 0.12
CA PRO A 215 9.00 16.72 -1.17
C PRO A 215 9.88 15.71 -1.93
N ALA A 216 11.20 15.76 -1.76
CA ALA A 216 12.13 14.82 -2.38
C ALA A 216 12.01 13.37 -1.86
N VAL A 217 11.53 13.18 -0.63
CA VAL A 217 11.29 11.85 -0.03
C VAL A 217 10.01 11.24 -0.60
N GLU A 218 9.01 12.06 -0.87
CA GLU A 218 7.76 11.66 -1.51
C GLU A 218 8.01 11.22 -2.97
N GLU A 219 8.81 11.98 -3.72
CA GLU A 219 9.25 11.61 -5.07
C GLU A 219 10.09 10.32 -5.10
N TRP A 220 10.96 10.13 -4.10
CA TRP A 220 11.75 8.92 -3.94
C TRP A 220 10.90 7.68 -3.62
N MET A 221 9.87 7.81 -2.78
CA MET A 221 8.92 6.73 -2.49
C MET A 221 8.08 6.35 -3.70
N VAL A 222 7.67 7.34 -4.51
CA VAL A 222 6.98 7.13 -5.79
C VAL A 222 7.88 6.42 -6.79
N LEU A 223 9.18 6.71 -6.81
CA LEU A 223 10.15 6.06 -7.71
C LEU A 223 10.47 4.61 -7.28
N CYS A 224 10.59 4.36 -5.97
CA CYS A 224 10.76 3.02 -5.37
C CYS A 224 9.54 2.11 -5.63
N ALA A 225 8.33 2.68 -5.66
CA ALA A 225 7.12 1.96 -5.98
C ALA A 225 7.07 1.51 -7.45
N ARG A 226 7.58 2.33 -8.39
CA ARG A 226 7.47 2.13 -9.84
C ARG A 226 8.23 0.93 -10.43
N ARG A 227 9.18 0.27 -9.73
CA ARG A 227 10.11 -0.68 -10.37
C ARG A 227 10.41 -2.03 -9.68
N ALA A 228 9.78 -2.40 -8.56
CA ALA A 228 10.34 -3.43 -7.66
C ALA A 228 10.18 -4.94 -8.02
N ASP A 229 11.22 -5.59 -8.53
CA ASP A 229 11.52 -7.04 -8.49
C ASP A 229 12.50 -7.42 -7.36
N GLY A 230 12.60 -6.59 -6.31
CA GLY A 230 13.49 -6.88 -5.18
C GLY A 230 14.98 -6.59 -5.44
N THR A 231 15.36 -6.08 -6.61
CA THR A 231 16.64 -5.37 -6.74
C THR A 231 16.56 -3.96 -6.15
N LEU A 232 17.52 -3.57 -5.30
CA LEU A 232 17.70 -2.16 -4.92
C LEU A 232 18.11 -1.40 -6.19
N PRO A 233 17.50 -0.23 -6.51
CA PRO A 233 17.84 0.51 -7.71
C PRO A 233 19.32 0.87 -7.68
N GLY A 234 20.04 0.45 -8.73
CA GLY A 234 21.40 0.89 -9.02
C GLY A 234 21.43 2.30 -9.60
N VAL A 235 20.56 3.21 -9.15
CA VAL A 235 20.70 4.64 -9.44
C VAL A 235 21.18 5.28 -8.14
N PRO A 236 22.47 5.62 -8.05
CA PRO A 236 23.02 6.34 -6.91
C PRO A 236 22.23 7.64 -6.72
N VAL A 237 21.66 7.83 -5.53
CA VAL A 237 21.03 9.11 -5.16
C VAL A 237 22.11 10.11 -4.75
N VAL A 238 23.30 9.62 -4.40
CA VAL A 238 24.50 10.40 -4.10
C VAL A 238 25.73 9.59 -4.53
N SER A 239 26.81 10.25 -4.88
CA SER A 239 28.07 9.63 -5.29
C SER A 239 28.71 8.87 -4.12
N PRO A 240 29.23 7.64 -4.35
CA PRO A 240 30.07 6.93 -3.39
C PRO A 240 31.22 7.79 -2.86
N ASP A 241 31.79 8.66 -3.68
CA ASP A 241 32.92 9.52 -3.33
C ASP A 241 32.49 10.66 -2.40
N THR A 242 31.35 11.30 -2.69
CA THR A 242 30.77 12.35 -1.84
C THR A 242 30.43 11.80 -0.46
N VAL A 243 29.78 10.64 -0.39
CA VAL A 243 29.45 9.97 0.88
C VAL A 243 30.73 9.57 1.63
N SER A 244 31.71 8.99 0.92
CA SER A 244 32.99 8.59 1.53
C SER A 244 33.75 9.79 2.07
N SER A 245 33.76 10.91 1.34
CA SER A 245 34.38 12.17 1.76
C SER A 245 33.74 12.68 3.06
N ILE A 246 32.40 12.78 3.11
CA ILE A 246 31.68 13.31 4.29
C ILE A 246 31.86 12.40 5.52
N VAL A 247 31.83 11.07 5.33
CA VAL A 247 32.02 10.13 6.45
C VAL A 247 33.45 10.20 6.99
N ARG A 248 34.45 10.34 6.11
CA ARG A 248 35.87 10.38 6.48
C ARG A 248 36.32 11.75 7.03
N SER A 249 35.67 12.84 6.62
CA SER A 249 36.02 14.21 7.07
C SER A 249 35.56 14.54 8.50
N GLY A 250 34.72 13.71 9.12
CA GLY A 250 34.14 14.02 10.44
C GLY A 250 33.11 15.17 10.41
N PRO A 251 32.41 15.46 11.52
CA PRO A 251 31.37 16.49 11.56
C PRO A 251 31.97 17.90 11.42
N MET A 252 31.53 18.65 10.39
CA MET A 252 31.64 20.11 10.36
C MET A 252 30.36 20.72 10.93
N GLY A 253 30.47 21.52 12.00
CA GLY A 253 29.36 22.21 12.67
C GLY A 253 29.04 21.66 14.06
N PRO A 254 28.52 22.49 14.98
CA PRO A 254 28.43 22.15 16.39
C PRO A 254 27.56 20.91 16.60
N ALA A 255 28.11 19.94 17.31
CA ALA A 255 27.44 18.69 17.61
C ALA A 255 26.16 18.96 18.43
N PRO A 256 25.04 18.29 18.14
CA PRO A 256 24.01 18.11 19.17
C PRO A 256 24.65 17.36 20.36
N GLU A 257 24.18 17.69 21.56
CA GLU A 257 24.78 17.34 22.86
C GLU A 257 25.49 15.98 22.94
N PRO A 258 26.63 15.90 23.67
CA PRO A 258 27.43 14.69 23.77
C PRO A 258 26.65 13.59 24.48
N VAL A 259 26.16 12.63 23.71
CA VAL A 259 25.73 11.33 24.24
C VAL A 259 26.98 10.60 24.74
N PRO A 260 26.99 10.00 25.95
CA PRO A 260 28.20 9.47 26.56
C PRO A 260 28.86 8.43 25.66
N GLU A 261 30.09 8.72 25.27
CA GLU A 261 30.92 7.89 24.42
C GLU A 261 31.16 6.52 25.08
N ARG A 262 30.67 5.46 24.43
CA ARG A 262 31.21 4.12 24.65
C ARG A 262 31.90 3.62 23.38
N ARG A 263 33.22 3.50 23.54
CA ARG A 263 34.21 2.73 22.78
C ARG A 263 34.47 3.17 21.33
N ASN A 264 35.72 3.59 21.12
CA ASN A 264 36.51 3.54 19.88
C ASN A 264 35.86 2.67 18.82
N HIS A 265 35.33 3.29 17.77
CA HIS A 265 34.43 2.61 16.85
C HIS A 265 34.86 2.76 15.38
N PRO A 266 36.07 2.29 15.01
CA PRO A 266 36.41 2.09 13.60
C PRO A 266 35.35 1.23 12.90
N GLN A 267 34.72 0.30 13.61
CA GLN A 267 33.59 -0.47 13.10
C GLN A 267 32.30 0.34 12.87
N ARG A 268 31.98 1.39 13.66
CA ARG A 268 30.72 2.14 13.43
C ARG A 268 30.80 3.04 12.22
N GLN A 269 31.92 3.72 12.01
CA GLN A 269 32.12 4.52 10.80
C GLN A 269 32.11 3.64 9.56
N GLU A 270 32.73 2.46 9.61
CA GLU A 270 32.67 1.48 8.52
C GLU A 270 31.27 0.92 8.30
N VAL A 271 30.50 0.67 9.36
CA VAL A 271 29.10 0.23 9.28
C VAL A 271 28.21 1.33 8.70
N LEU A 272 28.41 2.58 9.14
CA LEU A 272 27.76 3.77 8.62
C LEU A 272 28.04 3.96 7.12
N LEU A 273 29.31 3.86 6.72
CA LEU A 273 29.73 3.97 5.33
C LEU A 273 29.17 2.82 4.49
N ALA A 274 29.27 1.57 4.93
CA ALA A 274 28.71 0.42 4.23
C ALA A 274 27.19 0.57 4.02
N GLY A 275 26.48 1.03 5.05
CA GLY A 275 25.06 1.32 5.01
C GLY A 275 24.70 2.42 4.00
N LEU A 276 25.41 3.54 4.03
CA LEU A 276 25.16 4.66 3.12
C LEU A 276 25.56 4.35 1.67
N LEU A 277 26.63 3.59 1.43
CA LEU A 277 26.98 3.08 0.10
C LEU A 277 25.89 2.16 -0.44
N ARG A 278 25.31 1.32 0.43
CA ARG A 278 24.21 0.43 0.04
C ARG A 278 22.89 1.18 -0.20
N LYS A 279 22.56 2.14 0.67
CA LYS A 279 21.22 2.74 0.73
C LYS A 279 21.12 4.10 0.03
N GLY A 280 22.19 4.88 0.02
CA GLY A 280 22.27 6.18 -0.68
C GLY A 280 22.91 6.08 -2.06
N CYS A 281 23.94 5.24 -2.23
CA CYS A 281 24.67 5.13 -3.49
C CYS A 281 24.23 3.94 -4.37
N GLY A 282 23.37 3.06 -3.86
CA GLY A 282 22.85 1.90 -4.61
C GLY A 282 23.87 0.79 -4.88
N LEU A 283 25.05 0.81 -4.27
CA LEU A 283 26.11 -0.18 -4.55
C LEU A 283 25.69 -1.60 -4.15
N ARG A 284 26.07 -2.59 -4.96
CA ARG A 284 25.97 -4.04 -4.69
C ARG A 284 26.94 -4.43 -3.58
N LEU A 285 26.65 -5.52 -2.87
CA LEU A 285 27.51 -5.99 -1.76
C LEU A 285 28.96 -6.24 -2.18
N ALA A 286 29.18 -6.74 -3.41
CA ALA A 286 30.51 -6.93 -3.96
C ALA A 286 31.22 -5.60 -4.29
N GLU A 287 30.48 -4.58 -4.73
CA GLU A 287 31.01 -3.23 -4.98
C GLU A 287 31.39 -2.54 -3.67
N ILE A 288 30.56 -2.69 -2.63
CA ILE A 288 30.86 -2.21 -1.28
C ILE A 288 32.10 -2.91 -0.71
N GLY A 289 32.21 -4.23 -0.90
CA GLY A 289 33.41 -4.99 -0.51
C GLY A 289 34.67 -4.42 -1.13
N ARG A 290 34.67 -4.18 -2.45
CA ARG A 290 35.78 -3.52 -3.15
C ARG A 290 36.03 -2.10 -2.64
N HIS A 291 34.98 -1.30 -2.47
CA HIS A 291 35.07 0.10 -2.03
C HIS A 291 35.64 0.24 -0.60
N LEU A 292 35.36 -0.74 0.26
CA LEU A 292 35.81 -0.76 1.66
C LEU A 292 37.06 -1.62 1.88
N GLY A 293 37.59 -2.30 0.87
CA GLY A 293 38.72 -3.21 1.02
C GLY A 293 38.40 -4.46 1.87
N VAL A 294 37.17 -4.97 1.83
CA VAL A 294 36.73 -6.14 2.62
C VAL A 294 35.98 -7.18 1.80
N SER A 295 35.83 -8.39 2.34
CA SER A 295 35.06 -9.46 1.71
C SER A 295 33.56 -9.11 1.57
N THR A 296 32.88 -9.67 0.57
CA THR A 296 31.42 -9.52 0.39
C THR A 296 30.61 -9.94 1.62
N PRO A 297 30.92 -11.07 2.31
CA PRO A 297 30.28 -11.42 3.58
C PRO A 297 30.48 -10.37 4.68
N THR A 298 31.69 -9.81 4.81
CA THR A 298 31.98 -8.73 5.77
C THR A 298 31.20 -7.46 5.43
N ALA A 299 31.11 -7.09 4.15
CA ALA A 299 30.27 -5.98 3.70
C ALA A 299 28.79 -6.21 4.03
N ASN A 300 28.28 -7.43 3.83
CA ASN A 300 26.91 -7.80 4.19
C ASN A 300 26.65 -7.71 5.70
N ALA A 301 27.58 -8.21 6.51
CA ALA A 301 27.49 -8.12 7.98
C ALA A 301 27.46 -6.66 8.45
N ARG A 302 28.26 -5.78 7.83
CA ARG A 302 28.26 -4.34 8.12
C ARG A 302 26.95 -3.67 7.70
N VAL A 303 26.40 -4.00 6.54
CA VAL A 303 25.07 -3.50 6.09
C VAL A 303 23.95 -3.97 7.02
N ALA A 304 24.00 -5.22 7.50
CA ALA A 304 23.03 -5.74 8.46
C ALA A 304 23.15 -5.02 9.82
N ALA A 305 24.38 -4.81 10.31
CA ALA A 305 24.65 -4.04 11.52
C ALA A 305 24.16 -2.58 11.40
N TYR A 306 24.29 -1.97 10.22
CA TYR A 306 23.77 -0.62 9.96
C TYR A 306 22.25 -0.56 10.15
N ALA A 307 21.51 -1.53 9.60
CA ALA A 307 20.06 -1.59 9.74
C ALA A 307 19.64 -1.74 11.22
N ARG A 308 20.39 -2.53 11.99
CA ARG A 308 20.16 -2.71 13.43
C ARG A 308 20.41 -1.41 14.22
N LEU A 309 21.57 -0.77 14.00
CA LEU A 309 21.94 0.46 14.69
C LEU A 309 21.01 1.64 14.38
N LEU A 310 20.47 1.72 13.15
CA LEU A 310 19.44 2.71 12.83
C LEU A 310 18.19 2.55 13.69
N LEU A 311 17.80 1.32 14.05
CA LEU A 311 16.62 1.05 14.86
C LEU A 311 16.88 1.30 16.35
N GLU A 312 18.05 0.87 16.84
CA GLU A 312 18.38 0.83 18.26
C GLU A 312 18.92 2.17 18.79
N GLU A 313 19.52 3.02 17.94
CA GLU A 313 20.27 4.20 18.38
C GLU A 313 19.86 5.50 17.65
N GLY A 314 19.21 6.42 18.38
CA GLY A 314 18.80 7.72 17.86
C GLY A 314 19.96 8.58 17.35
N GLY A 315 21.09 8.61 18.08
CA GLY A 315 22.28 9.39 17.70
C GLY A 315 22.94 8.87 16.40
N PHE A 316 22.98 7.55 16.21
CA PHE A 316 23.47 6.93 14.98
C PHE A 316 22.57 7.25 13.79
N ARG A 317 21.25 7.18 14.00
CA ARG A 317 20.24 7.56 13.00
C ARG A 317 20.35 9.03 12.59
N GLY A 318 20.47 9.94 13.56
CA GLY A 318 20.66 11.37 13.30
C GLY A 318 21.94 11.65 12.50
N THR A 319 23.03 10.95 12.83
CA THR A 319 24.30 11.06 12.09
C THR A 319 24.17 10.58 10.64
N ALA A 320 23.53 9.43 10.41
CA ALA A 320 23.30 8.90 9.06
C ALA A 320 22.43 9.84 8.22
N ALA A 321 21.35 10.38 8.80
CA ALA A 321 20.45 11.32 8.13
C ALA A 321 21.16 12.63 7.75
N ARG A 322 21.99 13.17 8.66
CA ARG A 322 22.79 14.37 8.42
C ARG A 322 23.77 14.18 7.25
N ILE A 323 24.50 13.07 7.24
CA ILE A 323 25.47 12.76 6.17
C ILE A 323 24.78 12.61 4.83
N LEU A 324 23.65 11.90 4.78
CA LEU A 324 22.90 11.73 3.54
C LEU A 324 22.33 13.07 3.04
N ARG A 325 21.82 13.91 3.94
CA ARG A 325 21.34 15.27 3.60
C ARG A 325 22.46 16.13 3.01
N GLU A 326 23.63 16.12 3.64
CA GLU A 326 24.80 16.84 3.16
C GLU A 326 25.26 16.31 1.79
N ALA A 327 25.31 14.98 1.60
CA ALA A 327 25.68 14.37 0.33
C ALA A 327 24.69 14.74 -0.79
N LEU A 328 23.39 14.73 -0.48
CA LEU A 328 22.34 15.15 -1.41
C LEU A 328 22.49 16.62 -1.78
N PHE A 329 22.78 17.48 -0.80
CA PHE A 329 23.02 18.89 -1.05
C PHE A 329 24.23 19.11 -1.95
N ARG A 330 25.35 18.42 -1.71
CA ARG A 330 26.57 18.56 -2.54
C ARG A 330 26.39 18.07 -3.96
N ASP A 331 25.69 16.94 -4.15
CA ASP A 331 25.56 16.32 -5.47
C ASP A 331 24.43 16.92 -6.31
N HIS A 332 23.42 17.56 -5.69
CA HIS A 332 22.20 18.00 -6.40
C HIS A 332 21.83 19.47 -6.23
N SER A 333 22.54 20.26 -5.42
CA SER A 333 22.29 21.71 -5.41
C SER A 333 22.73 22.34 -6.72
N PRO A 334 21.98 23.32 -7.25
CA PRO A 334 22.47 24.11 -8.38
C PRO A 334 23.81 24.72 -7.97
N LEU A 335 24.84 24.51 -8.80
CA LEU A 335 26.14 25.16 -8.61
C LEU A 335 25.88 26.66 -8.37
N PRO A 336 26.55 27.30 -7.40
CA PRO A 336 26.44 28.74 -7.24
C PRO A 336 26.73 29.35 -8.60
N ARG A 337 25.81 30.19 -9.10
CA ARG A 337 26.06 30.98 -10.30
C ARG A 337 27.36 31.71 -10.04
N LYS A 338 28.39 31.40 -10.82
CA LYS A 338 29.62 32.19 -10.83
C LYS A 338 29.19 33.63 -11.10
N SER A 339 29.33 34.46 -10.06
CA SER A 339 29.20 35.92 -10.15
C SER A 339 30.26 36.48 -11.07
#